data_AF-A0A819H9Q9-F1
#
_entry.id   AF-A0A819H9Q9-F1
#
_cell.length_a   1.000
_cell.length_b   1.000
_cell.length_c   1.000
_cell.angle_alpha   90.00
_cell.angle_beta   90.00
_cell.angle_gamma   90.00
#
_symmetry.space_group_name_H-M   'P 1'
#
loop_
_entity.id
_entity.type
_entity.pdbx_description
1 polymer ?
#
loop_
_entity_poly.entity_id
_entity_poly.type
_entity_poly.pdbx_seq_one_letter_code
_entity_poly.pdbx_strand_id
1 'polypeptide(L)'
;HFRNTSDTKVEEYLKIFTFLSLNEIQQLMEIHRTKPHEYAAQIKLAKQITLLVHGEKGLESAIRSTQAMFAQNIDLLHNLTEKEIDGLSVSVPTIQMSLNP
;
A
#
# COMPACT_ATOMS: atom_id res chain seq x y z
N HIS A 1 5.54 0.42 2.94
CA HIS A 1 6.07 1.49 3.81
C HIS A 1 4.96 2.45 4.29
N PHE A 2 4.40 3.32 3.44
CA PHE A 2 3.46 4.38 3.87
C PHE A 2 2.14 3.91 4.49
N ARG A 3 1.64 2.72 4.14
CA ARG A 3 0.46 2.12 4.79
C ARG A 3 0.66 1.91 6.30
N ASN A 4 1.91 1.75 6.75
CA ASN A 4 2.25 1.51 8.15
C ASN A 4 2.64 2.80 8.89
N THR A 5 2.30 3.97 8.33
CA THR A 5 2.54 5.27 8.98
C THR A 5 1.72 5.35 10.28
N SER A 6 2.36 5.78 11.36
CA SER A 6 1.71 6.01 12.64
C SER A 6 0.56 7.01 12.52
N ASP A 7 -0.53 6.77 13.26
CA ASP A 7 -1.69 7.65 13.33
C ASP A 7 -1.31 9.09 13.69
N THR A 8 -0.29 9.28 14.53
CA THR A 8 0.15 10.63 14.94
C THR A 8 0.90 11.39 13.85
N LYS A 9 1.30 10.71 12.76
CA LYS A 9 2.10 11.28 11.66
C LYS A 9 1.37 11.33 10.32
N VAL A 10 0.32 10.52 10.15
CA VAL A 10 -0.35 10.39 8.85
C VAL A 10 -0.94 11.72 8.37
N GLU A 11 -1.46 12.56 9.26
CA GLU A 11 -1.99 13.88 8.90
C GLU A 11 -0.90 14.84 8.40
N GLU A 12 0.25 14.86 9.08
CA GLU A 12 1.42 15.66 8.68
C GLU A 12 1.90 15.22 7.29
N TYR A 13 1.98 13.91 7.06
CA TYR A 13 2.46 13.36 5.80
C TYR A 13 1.49 13.58 4.65
N LEU A 14 0.18 13.54 4.89
CA LEU A 14 -0.84 13.91 3.89
C LEU A 14 -0.64 15.36 3.43
N LYS A 15 -0.33 16.28 4.34
CA LYS A 15 -0.10 17.70 4.02
C LYS A 15 1.20 17.94 3.25
N ILE A 16 2.24 17.14 3.49
CA ILE A 16 3.57 17.33 2.89
C ILE A 16 3.70 16.61 1.53
N PHE A 17 3.16 15.40 1.42
CA PHE A 17 3.46 14.51 0.29
C PHE A 17 2.31 14.31 -0.71
N THR A 18 1.21 15.05 -0.55
CA THR A 18 0.05 14.93 -1.45
C THR A 18 -0.44 16.30 -1.90
N PHE A 19 -1.19 16.30 -3.00
CA PHE A 19 -1.87 17.51 -3.51
C PHE A 19 -3.31 17.64 -3.00
N LEU A 20 -3.67 16.92 -1.93
CA LEU A 20 -4.99 17.04 -1.32
C LEU A 20 -5.15 18.41 -0.68
N SER A 21 -6.33 18.99 -0.83
CA SER A 21 -6.69 20.21 -0.12
C SER A 21 -6.78 19.95 1.40
N LEU A 22 -6.60 21.02 2.19
CA LEU A 22 -6.73 20.92 3.65
C LEU A 22 -8.12 20.43 4.08
N ASN A 23 -9.16 20.77 3.32
CA ASN A 23 -10.52 20.31 3.58
C ASN A 23 -10.66 18.79 3.34
N GLU A 24 -10.10 18.26 2.25
CA GLU A 24 -10.09 16.80 2.01
C GLU A 24 -9.31 16.06 3.09
N ILE A 25 -8.18 16.60 3.53
CA ILE A 25 -7.39 16.02 4.62
C ILE A 25 -8.20 16.03 5.93
N GLN A 26 -8.87 17.13 6.25
CA GLN A 26 -9.71 17.23 7.44
C GLN A 26 -10.83 16.17 7.44
N GLN A 27 -11.55 16.04 6.34
CA GLN A 27 -12.62 15.04 6.19
C GLN A 27 -12.08 13.61 6.34
N LEU A 28 -10.94 13.32 5.71
CA LEU A 28 -10.29 12.02 5.80
C LEU A 28 -9.81 11.71 7.22
N MET A 29 -9.29 12.70 7.94
CA MET A 29 -8.87 12.53 9.32
C MET A 29 -10.05 12.32 10.28
N GLU A 30 -11.22 12.88 9.99
CA GLU A 30 -12.43 12.58 10.76
C GLU A 30 -12.84 11.11 10.62
N ILE A 31 -12.81 10.59 9.39
CA ILE A 31 -13.03 9.16 9.12
C ILE A 31 -11.99 8.30 9.84
N HIS A 32 -10.72 8.69 9.77
CA HIS A 32 -9.64 7.96 10.44
C HIS A 32 -9.79 7.96 11.97
N ARG A 33 -10.20 9.06 12.59
CA ARG A 33 -10.43 9.14 14.05
C ARG A 33 -11.63 8.31 14.49
N THR A 34 -12.69 8.27 13.69
CA THR A 34 -13.89 7.48 13.99
C THR A 34 -13.68 5.98 13.73
N LYS A 35 -12.84 5.63 12.75
CA LYS A 35 -12.58 4.24 12.33
C LYS A 35 -11.09 3.99 12.06
N PRO A 36 -10.23 4.02 13.08
CA PRO A 36 -8.77 3.90 12.90
C PRO A 36 -8.36 2.55 12.29
N HIS A 37 -9.11 1.49 12.60
CA HIS A 37 -8.88 0.13 12.09
C HIS A 37 -9.08 -0.02 10.57
N GLU A 38 -9.74 0.93 9.90
CA GLU A 38 -9.88 0.95 8.44
C GLU A 38 -8.63 1.51 7.75
N TYR A 39 -7.70 2.14 8.50
CA TYR A 39 -6.46 2.75 7.99
C TYR A 39 -6.69 3.73 6.82
N ALA A 40 -7.85 4.40 6.79
CA ALA A 40 -8.28 5.21 5.64
C ALA A 40 -7.24 6.28 5.24
N ALA A 41 -6.69 7.00 6.22
CA ALA A 41 -5.67 8.03 6.00
C ALA A 41 -4.36 7.43 5.45
N GLN A 42 -3.88 6.33 6.04
CA GLN A 42 -2.65 5.66 5.59
C GLN A 42 -2.79 5.07 4.20
N ILE A 43 -3.95 4.47 3.89
CA ILE A 43 -4.25 3.94 2.56
C ILE A 43 -4.25 5.07 1.54
N LYS A 44 -4.92 6.20 1.82
CA LYS A 44 -4.92 7.36 0.92
C LYS A 44 -3.50 7.89 0.70
N LEU A 45 -2.72 8.07 1.77
CA LEU A 45 -1.32 8.52 1.71
C LEU A 45 -0.49 7.60 0.82
N ALA A 46 -0.56 6.29 1.05
CA ALA A 46 0.17 5.29 0.26
C ALA A 46 -0.21 5.34 -1.22
N LYS A 47 -1.51 5.48 -1.53
CA LYS A 47 -1.99 5.60 -2.91
C LYS A 47 -1.47 6.87 -3.58
N GLN A 48 -1.56 8.02 -2.92
CA GLN A 48 -1.12 9.30 -3.49
C GLN A 48 0.38 9.32 -3.78
N ILE A 49 1.21 8.85 -2.84
CA ILE A 49 2.66 8.81 -3.04
C ILE A 49 3.03 7.79 -4.13
N THR A 50 2.42 6.61 -4.13
CA THR A 50 2.70 5.59 -5.14
C THR A 50 2.31 6.08 -6.54
N LEU A 51 1.15 6.73 -6.67
CA LEU A 51 0.72 7.35 -7.92
C LEU A 51 1.70 8.43 -8.37
N LEU A 52 2.15 9.29 -7.46
CA LEU A 52 3.07 10.38 -7.78
C LEU A 52 4.42 9.87 -8.31
N VAL A 53 4.97 8.82 -7.70
CA VAL A 53 6.31 8.32 -8.04
C VAL A 53 6.29 7.29 -9.17
N HIS A 54 5.24 6.46 -9.25
CA HIS A 54 5.19 5.30 -10.14
C HIS A 54 4.06 5.35 -11.18
N GLY A 55 3.24 6.40 -11.18
CA GLY A 55 2.08 6.53 -12.06
C GLY A 55 0.99 5.48 -11.79
N GLU A 56 -0.04 5.50 -12.64
CA GLU A 56 -1.21 4.62 -12.49
C GLU A 56 -0.85 3.14 -12.53
N LYS A 57 -0.01 2.73 -13.49
CA LYS A 57 0.41 1.32 -13.63
C LYS A 57 1.15 0.82 -12.38
N GLY A 58 1.98 1.67 -11.78
CA GLY A 58 2.68 1.35 -10.54
C GLY A 58 1.74 1.25 -9.35
N LEU A 59 0.75 2.15 -9.27
CA LEU A 59 -0.28 2.11 -8.24
C LEU A 59 -1.12 0.83 -8.32
N GLU A 60 -1.60 0.47 -9.51
CA GLU A 60 -2.37 -0.75 -9.74
C GLU A 60 -1.58 -2.00 -9.36
N SER A 61 -0.31 -2.06 -9.75
CA SER A 61 0.60 -3.14 -9.38
C SER A 61 0.77 -3.26 -7.86
N ALA A 62 1.03 -2.14 -7.18
CA ALA A 62 1.16 -2.13 -5.72
C ALA A 62 -0.12 -2.59 -5.01
N ILE A 63 -1.30 -2.23 -5.52
CA ILE A 63 -2.59 -2.68 -4.99
C ILE A 63 -2.75 -4.18 -5.17
N ARG A 64 -2.49 -4.73 -6.37
CA ARG A 64 -2.58 -6.17 -6.63
C ARG A 64 -1.66 -6.97 -5.73
N SER A 65 -0.38 -6.58 -5.62
CA SER A 65 0.58 -7.26 -4.76
C SER A 65 0.16 -7.22 -3.28
N THR A 66 -0.37 -6.08 -2.82
CA THR A 66 -0.88 -5.95 -1.45
C THR A 66 -2.09 -6.87 -1.23
N GLN A 67 -3.02 -6.94 -2.16
CA GLN A 67 -4.19 -7.81 -2.06
C GLN A 67 -3.79 -9.29 -2.08
N ALA A 68 -2.90 -9.71 -2.98
CA ALA A 68 -2.44 -11.08 -3.07
C ALA A 68 -1.77 -11.56 -1.77
N MET A 69 -1.01 -10.69 -1.11
CA MET A 69 -0.36 -11.00 0.16
C MET A 69 -1.32 -11.10 1.35
N PHE A 70 -2.32 -10.21 1.44
CA PHE A 70 -3.16 -10.10 2.65
C PHE A 70 -4.54 -10.75 2.53
N ALA A 71 -5.06 -10.97 1.31
CA ALA A 71 -6.41 -11.50 1.11
C ALA A 71 -6.51 -13.03 1.29
N GLN A 72 -5.40 -13.72 1.57
CA GLN A 72 -5.33 -15.19 1.68
C GLN A 72 -5.95 -15.91 0.47
N ASN A 73 -5.89 -15.28 -0.72
CA ASN A 73 -6.48 -15.82 -1.94
C ASN A 73 -5.36 -16.23 -2.90
N ILE A 74 -5.24 -17.54 -3.12
CA ILE A 74 -4.23 -18.15 -3.99
C ILE A 74 -4.41 -17.72 -5.45
N ASP A 75 -5.64 -17.47 -5.91
CA ASP A 75 -5.91 -17.01 -7.28
C ASP A 75 -5.29 -15.64 -7.54
N LEU A 76 -5.22 -14.77 -6.51
CA LEU A 76 -4.57 -13.48 -6.63
C LEU A 76 -3.05 -13.59 -6.73
N LEU A 77 -2.44 -14.62 -6.12
CA LEU A 77 -1.01 -14.89 -6.26
C LEU A 77 -0.67 -15.37 -7.67
N HIS A 78 -1.52 -16.21 -8.27
CA HIS A 78 -1.33 -16.69 -9.66
C HIS A 78 -1.36 -15.56 -10.70
N ASN A 79 -2.05 -14.47 -10.41
CA ASN A 79 -2.17 -13.33 -11.32
C ASN A 79 -1.06 -12.29 -11.18
N LEU A 80 -0.08 -12.52 -10.29
CA LEU A 80 1.09 -11.65 -10.16
C LEU A 80 2.09 -11.92 -11.27
N THR A 81 2.68 -10.84 -11.78
CA THR A 81 3.82 -10.90 -12.69
C THR A 81 5.11 -11.28 -11.95
N GLU A 82 6.12 -11.77 -12.68
CA GLU A 82 7.44 -12.08 -12.13
C GLU A 82 8.04 -10.88 -11.38
N LYS A 83 7.94 -9.68 -11.97
CA LYS A 83 8.40 -8.43 -11.33
C LYS A 83 7.68 -8.11 -10.02
N GLU A 84 6.39 -8.43 -9.93
CA GLU A 84 5.61 -8.24 -8.70
C GLU A 84 6.03 -9.25 -7.62
N ILE A 85 6.31 -10.50 -8.00
CA ILE A 85 6.84 -11.54 -7.10
C ILE A 85 8.24 -11.15 -6.60
N ASP A 86 9.12 -10.69 -7.48
CA ASP A 86 10.43 -10.18 -7.12
C ASP A 86 10.32 -9.01 -6.14
N GLY A 87 9.43 -8.06 -6.41
CA GLY A 87 9.18 -6.93 -5.50
C GLY A 87 8.68 -7.37 -4.12
N LEU A 88 7.86 -8.42 -4.06
CA LEU A 88 7.40 -8.99 -2.81
C LEU A 88 8.51 -9.69 -2.04
N SER A 89 9.43 -10.39 -2.74
CA SER A 89 10.57 -11.09 -2.14
C SER A 89 11.49 -10.20 -1.29
N VAL A 90 11.55 -8.90 -1.62
CA VAL A 90 12.32 -7.89 -0.86
C VAL A 90 11.64 -7.55 0.47
N SER A 91 10.32 -7.70 0.54
CA SER A 91 9.49 -7.27 1.68
C SER A 91 9.05 -8.42 2.60
N VAL A 92 9.28 -9.68 2.20
CA VAL A 92 8.89 -10.88 2.97
C VAL A 92 10.08 -11.84 3.09
N PRO A 93 10.18 -12.62 4.17
CA PRO A 93 11.20 -13.67 4.26
C PRO A 93 11.03 -14.68 3.14
N THR A 94 12.11 -14.99 2.43
CA THR A 94 12.12 -15.96 1.33
C THR A 94 13.11 -17.09 1.61
N ILE A 95 12.79 -18.28 1.11
CA ILE A 95 13.69 -19.44 1.13
C ILE A 95 13.92 -19.88 -0.31
N GLN A 96 15.15 -20.25 -0.64
CA GLN A 96 15.48 -20.86 -1.92
C GLN A 96 15.40 -22.39 -1.76
N MET A 97 14.51 -23.03 -2.50
CA MET A 97 14.42 -24.49 -2.56
C MET A 97 15.02 -24.99 -3.86
N SER A 98 16.03 -25.85 -3.76
CA SER A 98 16.54 -26.61 -4.90
C SER A 98 15.60 -27.80 -5.15
N LEU A 99 14.86 -27.78 -6.25
CA LEU A 99 14.17 -28.97 -6.73
C LEU A 99 15.21 -29.87 -7.40
N ASN A 100 15.85 -30.74 -6.61
CA ASN A 100 16.58 -31.86 -7.18
C ASN A 100 15.54 -32.91 -7.63
N PRO A 101 15.59 -33.39 -8.88
CA PRO A 101 14.69 -34.44 -9.36
C PRO A 101 14.88 -35.76 -8.61
#